data_AF-A0A3M2Z6U2-F1
#
_entry.id   AF-A0A3M2Z6U2-F1
#
_cell.length_a   1.000
_cell.length_b   1.000
_cell.length_c   1.000
_cell.angle_alpha   90.00
_cell.angle_beta   90.00
_cell.angle_gamma   90.00
#
_symmetry.space_group_name_H-M   'P 1'
#
loop_
_entity.id
_entity.type
_entity.pdbx_description
1 polymer ?
#
loop_
_entity_poly.entity_id
_entity_poly.type
_entity_poly.pdbx_seq_one_letter_code
_entity_poly.pdbx_strand_id
1 'polypeptide(L)' 'MLTAGLLGEKYIGLSVGGDDKLLKDGGTIHDTQSSLVLEDLIGKFLLNTVSKDAK' A
#
# COMPACT_ATOMS: atom_id res chain seq x y z
N MET A 1 -1.50 -3.52 0.06
CA MET A 1 -0.49 -4.40 -0.56
C MET A 1 0.12 -5.30 0.50
N LEU A 2 0.14 -6.61 0.28
CA LEU A 2 1.06 -7.51 0.99
C LEU A 2 2.13 -7.91 -0.03
N THR A 3 3.38 -7.54 0.24
CA THR A 3 4.53 -8.12 -0.47
C THR A 3 5.22 -9.07 0.50
N ALA A 4 5.74 -10.20 0.02
CA ALA A 4 6.49 -11.13 0.86
C ALA A 4 7.92 -10.62 1.17
N GLY A 5 8.05 -9.37 1.62
CA GLY A 5 9.33 -8.69 1.83
C GLY A 5 9.81 -7.87 0.62
N LEU A 6 11.11 -7.53 0.60
CA LEU A 6 11.75 -6.67 -0.41
C LEU A 6 11.91 -7.34 -1.79
N LEU A 7 12.01 -8.67 -1.82
CA LEU A 7 12.30 -9.47 -3.01
C LEU A 7 11.23 -10.56 -3.28
N GLY A 8 10.03 -10.38 -2.72
CA GLY A 8 8.93 -11.33 -2.84
C GLY A 8 7.96 -10.99 -3.96
N GLU A 9 7.05 -11.92 -4.23
CA GLU A 9 5.96 -11.73 -5.19
C GLU A 9 4.92 -10.70 -4.69
N LYS A 10 4.11 -10.18 -5.62
CA LYS A 10 3.05 -9.20 -5.32
C LYS A 10 1.72 -9.91 -5.07
N TYR A 11 1.05 -9.55 -3.98
CA TYR A 11 -0.27 -10.06 -3.65
C TYR A 11 -1.29 -8.93 -3.41
N ILE A 12 -2.56 -9.24 -3.68
CA ILE A 12 -3.68 -8.40 -3.27
C ILE A 12 -4.02 -8.77 -1.82
N GLY A 13 -3.93 -7.78 -0.94
CA GLY A 13 -4.43 -7.91 0.43
C GLY A 13 -5.86 -7.38 0.49
N LEU A 14 -6.77 -8.18 1.04
CA LEU A 14 -8.14 -7.75 1.32
C LEU A 14 -8.26 -7.44 2.81
N SER A 15 -8.83 -6.29 3.12
CA SER A 15 -9.21 -5.90 4.48
C SER A 15 -10.73 -5.81 4.57
N VAL A 16 -11.29 -6.37 5.63
CA VAL A 16 -12.71 -6.18 5.94
C VAL A 16 -12.97 -4.73 6.34
N GLY A 17 -13.93 -4.10 5.63
CA GLY A 17 -14.47 -2.80 5.97
C GLY A 17 -15.70 -2.92 6.87
N GLY A 18 -16.50 -1.85 6.93
CA GLY A 18 -17.76 -1.79 7.68
C GLY A 18 -19.00 -1.70 6.79
N ASP A 19 -18.96 -2.24 5.57
CA ASP A 19 -20.14 -2.25 4.71
C ASP A 19 -21.16 -3.28 5.24
N ASP A 20 -22.41 -2.84 5.41
CA ASP A 20 -23.51 -3.69 5.85
C ASP A 20 -23.92 -4.72 4.78
N LYS A 21 -23.54 -4.48 3.52
CA LYS A 21 -23.87 -5.36 2.39
C LYS A 21 -22.71 -6.27 2.05
N LEU A 22 -23.03 -7.54 1.82
CA LEU A 22 -22.07 -8.51 1.30
C LEU A 22 -21.81 -8.27 -0.19
N LEU A 23 -20.55 -8.47 -0.59
CA LEU A 23 -20.14 -8.44 -2.00
C LEU A 23 -20.82 -9.60 -2.75
N LYS A 24 -21.51 -9.27 -3.84
CA LYS A 24 -22.16 -10.26 -4.71
C LYS A 24 -21.15 -10.80 -5.74
N ASP A 25 -21.46 -11.98 -6.28
CA ASP A 25 -20.68 -12.54 -7.39
C ASP A 25 -20.63 -11.58 -8.59
N GLY A 26 -19.46 -11.47 -9.22
CA GLY A 26 -19.18 -10.48 -10.25
C GLY A 26 -19.13 -9.01 -9.77
N GLY A 27 -19.22 -8.77 -8.46
CA GLY A 27 -19.11 -7.43 -7.86
C GLY A 27 -17.71 -6.82 -8.00
N THR A 28 -17.64 -5.49 -7.94
CA THR A 28 -16.38 -4.73 -8.02
C THR A 28 -16.08 -4.04 -6.70
N ILE A 29 -14.83 -4.12 -6.25
CA ILE A 29 -14.34 -3.38 -5.09
C ILE A 29 -13.86 -2.01 -5.58
N HIS A 30 -14.45 -0.93 -5.04
CA HIS A 30 -14.09 0.44 -5.41
C HIS A 30 -13.03 1.03 -4.47
N ASP A 31 -13.06 0.67 -3.19
CA ASP A 31 -12.09 1.11 -2.19
C ASP A 31 -10.79 0.31 -2.31
N THR A 32 -9.96 0.74 -3.25
CA THR A 32 -8.66 0.12 -3.52
C THR A 32 -7.54 1.12 -3.25
N GLN A 33 -6.35 0.60 -2.95
CA GLN A 33 -5.16 1.41 -2.81
C GLN A 33 -4.07 0.92 -3.76
N SER A 34 -3.45 1.87 -4.45
CA SER A 34 -2.33 1.60 -5.34
C SER A 34 -1.17 0.96 -4.59
N SER A 35 -0.37 0.19 -5.33
CA SER A 35 0.89 -0.33 -4.83
C SER A 35 1.86 0.79 -4.49
N LEU A 36 2.65 0.60 -3.43
CA LEU A 36 3.81 1.45 -3.16
C LEU A 36 4.89 1.18 -4.21
N VAL A 37 5.53 2.25 -4.68
CA VAL A 37 6.69 2.21 -5.58
C VAL A 37 7.95 2.35 -4.72
N LEU A 38 8.92 1.45 -4.89
CA LEU A 38 10.10 1.39 -4.02
C LEU A 38 10.94 2.67 -4.12
N GLU A 39 11.07 3.22 -5.32
CA GLU A 39 11.79 4.44 -5.63
C GLU A 39 11.20 5.65 -4.88
N ASP A 40 9.86 5.74 -4.83
CA ASP A 40 9.17 6.79 -4.07
C ASP A 40 9.44 6.68 -2.56
N LEU A 41 9.56 5.46 -2.04
CA LEU A 41 9.89 5.21 -0.64
C LEU A 41 11.33 5.61 -0.32
N ILE A 42 12.28 5.27 -1.19
CA ILE A 42 13.69 5.66 -1.04
C ILE A 42 13.83 7.18 -1.10
N GLY A 43 13.18 7.84 -2.06
CA GLY A 43 13.21 9.30 -2.17
C GLY A 43 12.68 10.00 -0.91
N LYS A 44 11.52 9.56 -0.40
CA LYS A 44 10.95 10.10 0.85
C LYS A 44 11.85 9.86 2.06
N PHE A 45 12.48 8.70 2.15
CA PHE A 45 13.39 8.37 3.25
C PHE A 45 14.61 9.31 3.29
N LEU A 46 15.26 9.54 2.15
CA LEU A 46 16.42 10.42 2.02
C LEU A 46 16.08 11.89 2.34
N LEU A 47 14.94 12.38 1.86
CA LEU A 47 14.47 13.74 2.17
C LEU A 47 14.21 13.95 3.66
N ASN A 48 13.60 12.96 4.32
CA ASN A 48 13.29 13.03 5.75
C ASN A 48 14.53 12.94 6.64
N THR A 49 15.58 12.23 6.21
CA THR A 49 16.86 12.16 6.95
C THR A 49 17.60 13.50 6.87
N VAL A 50 17.75 14.07 5.67
CA VAL A 50 18.41 15.38 5.48
C VAL A 50 17.67 16.50 6.22
N SER A 51 16.34 16.46 6.26
CA SER A 51 15.53 17.47 6.98
C SER A 51 15.66 17.36 8.51
N LYS A 52 16.08 16.21 9.03
CA LYS A 52 16.25 15.96 10.46
C LYS A 52 17.62 16.41 10.97
N ASP A 53 18.63 16.38 10.12
CA ASP A 53 20.00 16.85 10.43
C ASP A 53 20.15 18.37 10.30
N ALA A 54 19.20 19.06 9.64
CA ALA A 54 19.21 20.51 9.45
C ALA A 54 18.56 21.31 10.60
N LYS A 55 18.28 20.69 11.75
CA LYS A 55 17.66 21.34 12.92
C LYS A 55 18.52 21.23 14.18
#